data_AF-A0A951I8W6-F1
#
_entry.id   AF-A0A951I8W6-F1
#
_cell.length_a   1.000
_cell.length_b   1.000
_cell.length_c   1.000
_cell.angle_alpha   90.00
_cell.angle_beta   90.00
_cell.angle_gamma   90.00
#
_symmetry.space_group_name_H-M   'P 1'
#
loop_
_entity.id
_entity.type
_entity.pdbx_description
1 polymer ?
#
loop_
_entity_poly.entity_id
_entity_poly.type
_entity_poly.pdbx_seq_one_letter_code
_entity_poly.pdbx_strand_id
1 'polypeptide(L)'
;MRKTVRFLLPLVIALLACQLNASAQKRASRKELLEQVHAYWNYSLLCLPQAEARKIEAAANQLVPGRRDRNAAPDQRLWRLWFVFDIDEPNDHEITVLMETPTVFTIPGEARVRLHFLDEEGKHLTSTEFPLGWRTVPMLDVRFLPDNSTGSTLIEIPVQRSGTWGGLAREYYAFKGTTVTLVRLETAEGEIVRNIYTGSGASHGPPVPPRSADKWKEALTSEDTVEVLRALNWLSGSHSDTDEEETDARASAVENLADIRHVEALRGREDVLKLVERLTKSPNRWIREAAALVFKPISDDEPH
;
A
#
# COMPACT_ATOMS: atom_id res chain seq x y z
N MET A 1 43.09 47.02 7.59
CA MET A 1 42.29 45.86 8.06
C MET A 1 41.17 46.18 9.09
N ARG A 2 41.04 47.41 9.64
CA ARG A 2 39.98 47.72 10.64
C ARG A 2 38.61 48.16 10.09
N LYS A 3 38.45 48.31 8.76
CA LYS A 3 37.18 48.78 8.15
C LYS A 3 36.20 47.66 7.75
N THR A 4 36.65 46.40 7.72
CA THR A 4 35.82 45.26 7.27
C THR A 4 34.88 44.73 8.37
N VAL A 5 35.16 44.99 9.65
CA VAL A 5 34.37 44.48 10.79
C VAL A 5 33.02 45.20 10.96
N ARG A 6 32.91 46.46 10.50
CA ARG A 6 31.68 47.26 10.67
C ARG A 6 30.49 46.80 9.80
N PHE A 7 30.71 46.00 8.76
CA PHE A 7 29.64 45.50 7.89
C PHE A 7 29.15 44.08 8.26
N LEU A 8 29.92 43.33 9.05
CA LEU A 8 29.54 41.95 9.42
C LEU A 8 28.55 41.92 10.59
N LEU A 9 28.66 42.85 11.55
CA LEU A 9 27.82 42.86 12.74
C LEU A 9 26.31 43.06 12.45
N PRO A 10 25.88 44.01 11.58
CA PRO A 10 24.47 44.19 11.26
C PRO A 10 23.89 42.98 10.51
N LEU A 11 24.70 42.35 9.64
CA LEU A 11 24.30 41.17 8.89
C LEU A 11 24.10 39.95 9.81
N VAL A 12 25.01 39.74 10.77
CA VAL A 12 24.88 38.67 11.77
C VAL A 12 23.66 38.91 12.66
N ILE A 13 23.40 40.15 13.09
CA ILE A 13 22.20 40.48 13.88
C ILE A 13 20.92 40.26 13.07
N ALA A 14 20.90 40.66 11.79
CA ALA A 14 19.75 40.42 10.91
C ALA A 14 19.51 38.93 10.66
N LEU A 15 20.58 38.14 10.48
CA LEU A 15 20.48 36.68 10.34
C LEU A 15 19.99 36.01 11.63
N LEU A 16 20.50 36.44 12.79
CA LEU A 16 20.04 35.94 14.10
C LEU A 16 18.61 36.36 14.39
N ALA A 17 18.20 37.58 14.06
CA ALA A 17 16.82 38.04 14.21
C ALA A 17 15.88 37.26 13.28
N CYS A 18 16.28 36.99 12.03
CA CYS A 18 15.52 36.11 11.13
C CYS A 18 15.43 34.67 11.65
N GLN A 19 16.50 34.12 12.24
CA GLN A 19 16.48 32.79 12.84
C GLN A 19 15.61 32.73 14.11
N LEU A 20 15.65 33.76 14.95
CA LEU A 20 14.84 33.86 16.16
C LEU A 20 13.35 34.07 15.82
N ASN A 21 13.03 34.89 14.83
CA ASN A 21 11.64 35.10 14.40
C ASN A 21 11.07 33.86 13.70
N ALA A 22 11.90 33.12 12.95
CA ALA A 22 11.52 31.80 12.42
C ALA A 22 11.32 30.76 13.54
N SER A 23 12.04 30.88 14.66
CA SER A 23 11.85 30.01 15.84
C SER A 23 10.62 30.38 16.70
N ALA A 24 10.15 31.63 16.60
CA ALA A 24 9.00 32.16 17.33
C ALA A 24 7.66 31.96 16.60
N GLN A 25 7.67 31.42 15.37
CA GLN A 25 6.45 31.07 14.67
C GLN A 25 5.77 29.95 15.47
N LYS A 26 4.66 30.29 16.13
CA LYS A 26 3.82 29.37 16.91
C LYS A 26 3.65 28.09 16.09
N ARG A 27 4.19 26.97 16.58
CA ARG A 27 4.01 25.67 15.92
C ARG A 27 2.51 25.45 15.78
N ALA A 28 2.05 25.23 14.56
CA ALA A 28 0.68 24.82 14.33
C ALA A 28 0.40 23.57 15.17
N SER A 29 -0.77 23.53 15.79
CA SER A 29 -1.27 22.34 16.45
C SER A 29 -1.42 21.21 15.43
N ARG A 30 -1.39 19.95 15.89
CA ARG A 30 -1.60 18.80 15.00
C ARG A 30 -2.94 18.88 14.27
N LYS A 31 -3.99 19.32 14.96
CA LYS A 31 -5.30 19.56 14.35
C LYS A 31 -5.25 20.59 13.22
N GLU A 32 -4.61 21.74 13.42
CA GLU A 32 -4.44 22.75 12.34
C GLU A 32 -3.59 22.21 11.17
N LEU A 33 -2.67 21.28 11.41
CA LEU A 33 -1.89 20.62 10.36
C LEU A 33 -2.73 19.56 9.63
N LEU A 34 -3.58 18.83 10.34
CA LEU A 34 -4.51 17.86 9.79
C LEU A 34 -5.54 18.55 8.88
N GLU A 35 -6.16 19.64 9.35
CA GLU A 35 -7.07 20.48 8.57
C GLU A 35 -6.40 20.99 7.27
N GLN A 36 -5.09 21.30 7.32
CA GLN A 36 -4.35 21.72 6.13
C GLN A 36 -4.16 20.61 5.09
N VAL A 37 -3.98 19.36 5.50
CA VAL A 37 -3.88 18.24 4.56
C VAL A 37 -5.26 17.79 4.06
N HIS A 38 -6.29 17.85 4.92
CA HIS A 38 -7.69 17.58 4.59
C HIS A 38 -8.29 18.54 3.58
N ALA A 39 -7.77 19.77 3.47
CA ALA A 39 -8.16 20.69 2.40
C ALA A 39 -7.96 20.11 0.98
N TYR A 40 -7.23 19.00 0.85
CA TYR A 40 -6.97 18.29 -0.39
C TYR A 40 -7.48 16.83 -0.36
N TRP A 41 -8.50 16.57 0.44
CA TRP A 41 -9.18 15.28 0.52
C TRP A 41 -9.63 14.80 -0.85
N ASN A 42 -9.34 13.53 -1.17
CA ASN A 42 -9.69 12.88 -2.43
C ASN A 42 -9.16 13.60 -3.69
N TYR A 43 -8.02 14.30 -3.57
CA TYR A 43 -7.34 14.96 -4.68
C TYR A 43 -5.92 14.42 -4.88
N SER A 44 -5.53 14.24 -6.15
CA SER A 44 -4.17 13.81 -6.50
C SER A 44 -3.17 14.95 -6.28
N LEU A 45 -2.41 14.86 -5.20
CA LEU A 45 -1.45 15.88 -4.79
C LEU A 45 -0.22 15.95 -5.71
N LEU A 46 -0.03 14.95 -6.56
CA LEU A 46 0.99 14.94 -7.60
C LEU A 46 0.73 15.99 -8.68
N CYS A 47 -0.54 16.38 -8.87
CA CYS A 47 -0.97 17.39 -9.85
C CYS A 47 -0.93 18.82 -9.31
N LEU A 48 -0.59 19.04 -8.04
CA LEU A 48 -0.59 20.36 -7.44
C LEU A 48 0.56 21.25 -7.92
N PRO A 49 0.35 22.58 -7.99
CA PRO A 49 1.43 23.54 -8.16
C PRO A 49 2.52 23.33 -7.10
N GLN A 50 3.80 23.50 -7.49
CA GLN A 50 4.94 23.20 -6.62
C GLN A 50 4.89 23.92 -5.26
N ALA A 51 4.39 25.16 -5.22
CA ALA A 51 4.26 25.93 -3.98
C ALA A 51 3.26 25.30 -3.00
N GLU A 52 2.10 24.86 -3.50
CA GLU A 52 1.07 24.19 -2.70
C GLU A 52 1.54 22.82 -2.25
N ALA A 53 2.10 22.03 -3.16
CA ALA A 53 2.69 20.73 -2.84
C ALA A 53 3.71 20.85 -1.69
N ARG A 54 4.62 21.85 -1.73
CA ARG A 54 5.59 22.07 -0.65
C ARG A 54 4.94 22.41 0.69
N LYS A 55 3.83 23.16 0.69
CA LYS A 55 3.09 23.52 1.91
C LYS A 55 2.49 22.26 2.56
N ILE A 56 1.80 21.43 1.78
CA ILE A 56 1.16 20.20 2.27
C ILE A 56 2.22 19.21 2.75
N GLU A 57 3.31 19.06 1.98
CA GLU A 57 4.44 18.20 2.36
C GLU A 57 5.06 18.64 3.69
N ALA A 58 5.15 19.95 3.96
CA ALA A 58 5.63 20.46 5.24
C ALA A 58 4.66 20.18 6.39
N ALA A 59 3.34 20.16 6.14
CA ALA A 59 2.35 19.76 7.14
C ALA A 59 2.43 18.26 7.44
N ALA A 60 2.45 17.41 6.41
CA ALA A 60 2.58 15.96 6.55
C ALA A 60 3.88 15.55 7.26
N ASN A 61 5.01 16.24 7.02
CA ASN A 61 6.26 16.01 7.74
C ASN A 61 6.17 16.31 9.25
N GLN A 62 5.25 17.17 9.68
CA GLN A 62 5.01 17.46 11.10
C GLN A 62 4.01 16.49 11.73
N LEU A 63 3.05 15.99 10.94
CA LEU A 63 2.07 14.98 11.37
C LEU A 63 2.71 13.60 11.58
N VAL A 64 3.64 13.21 10.69
CA VAL A 64 4.29 11.89 10.69
C VAL A 64 5.78 12.04 11.04
N PRO A 65 6.19 11.72 12.28
CA PRO A 65 7.60 11.74 12.67
C PRO A 65 8.43 10.80 11.81
N GLY A 66 9.60 11.25 11.35
CA GLY A 66 10.51 10.40 10.57
C GLY A 66 10.08 10.14 9.12
N ARG A 67 8.94 10.69 8.67
CA ARG A 67 8.44 10.57 7.29
C ARG A 67 9.50 10.81 6.22
N ARG A 68 10.37 11.80 6.45
CA ARG A 68 11.54 12.08 5.62
C ARG A 68 12.80 11.96 6.46
N ASP A 69 13.35 10.76 6.55
CA ASP A 69 14.69 10.60 7.09
C ASP A 69 15.72 11.12 6.06
N ARG A 70 16.39 12.21 6.40
CA ARG A 70 17.42 12.82 5.54
C ARG A 70 18.67 11.97 5.45
N ASN A 71 18.86 11.01 6.35
CA ASN A 71 19.96 10.06 6.34
C ASN A 71 19.61 8.78 5.58
N ALA A 72 18.33 8.59 5.25
CA ALA A 72 17.87 7.48 4.44
C ALA A 72 18.59 7.45 3.09
N ALA A 73 18.61 6.26 2.48
CA ALA A 73 19.15 6.07 1.14
C ALA A 73 18.43 6.98 0.12
N PRO A 74 19.07 7.37 -1.00
CA PRO A 74 18.49 8.32 -1.95
C PRO A 74 17.09 7.95 -2.47
N ASP A 75 16.84 6.65 -2.71
CA ASP A 75 15.54 6.08 -3.07
C ASP A 75 14.47 6.29 -1.98
N GLN A 76 14.86 6.23 -0.71
CA GLN A 76 14.01 6.51 0.45
C GLN A 76 13.76 8.01 0.69
N ARG A 77 14.47 8.92 0.01
CA ARG A 77 14.24 10.38 0.14
C ARG A 77 13.17 10.91 -0.82
N LEU A 78 12.69 10.05 -1.73
CA LEU A 78 11.93 10.47 -2.90
C LEU A 78 10.42 10.24 -2.78
N TRP A 79 9.93 9.88 -1.59
CA TRP A 79 8.50 9.76 -1.31
C TRP A 79 7.80 11.11 -1.40
N ARG A 80 6.67 11.13 -2.11
CA ARG A 80 5.76 12.26 -2.18
C ARG A 80 4.39 11.86 -1.72
N LEU A 81 3.73 12.79 -1.04
CA LEU A 81 2.33 12.64 -0.71
C LEU A 81 1.54 12.62 -2.01
N TRP A 82 0.69 11.63 -2.15
CA TRP A 82 -0.07 11.34 -3.35
C TRP A 82 -1.56 11.61 -3.13
N PHE A 83 -2.15 11.07 -2.06
CA PHE A 83 -3.54 11.28 -1.70
C PHE A 83 -3.72 11.43 -0.18
N VAL A 84 -4.77 12.16 0.20
CA VAL A 84 -5.30 12.21 1.57
C VAL A 84 -6.76 11.78 1.51
N PHE A 85 -7.16 10.90 2.40
CA PHE A 85 -8.54 10.42 2.51
C PHE A 85 -8.82 9.94 3.93
N ASP A 86 -10.08 9.70 4.22
CA ASP A 86 -10.51 9.17 5.51
C ASP A 86 -11.15 7.80 5.31
N ILE A 87 -11.02 6.95 6.34
CA ILE A 87 -11.69 5.65 6.42
C ILE A 87 -12.53 5.62 7.69
N ASP A 88 -13.75 5.09 7.56
CA ASP A 88 -14.66 4.93 8.68
C ASP A 88 -14.33 3.64 9.45
N GLU A 89 -14.13 3.74 10.77
CA GLU A 89 -14.12 2.56 11.63
C GLU A 89 -15.53 2.21 12.16
N PRO A 90 -15.81 0.93 12.49
CA PRO A 90 -17.10 0.48 13.05
C PRO A 90 -17.55 1.17 14.37
N ASN A 91 -16.73 2.04 14.96
CA ASN A 91 -17.00 2.75 16.20
C ASN A 91 -17.08 4.28 16.02
N ASP A 92 -17.40 4.75 14.80
CA ASP A 92 -17.48 6.17 14.45
C ASP A 92 -16.18 6.95 14.66
N HIS A 93 -15.03 6.28 14.63
CA HIS A 93 -13.72 6.93 14.62
C HIS A 93 -13.27 7.16 13.18
N GLU A 94 -12.95 8.40 12.87
CA GLU A 94 -12.41 8.79 11.57
C GLU A 94 -10.89 8.63 11.57
N ILE A 95 -10.36 7.81 10.65
CA ILE A 95 -8.92 7.67 10.47
C ILE A 95 -8.52 8.35 9.18
N THR A 96 -7.65 9.35 9.29
CA THR A 96 -7.05 9.99 8.13
C THR A 96 -5.87 9.18 7.63
N VAL A 97 -5.87 8.87 6.35
CA VAL A 97 -4.81 8.15 5.66
C VAL A 97 -4.04 9.10 4.74
N LEU A 98 -2.73 9.17 4.95
CA LEU A 98 -1.78 9.82 4.07
C LEU A 98 -1.14 8.76 3.18
N MET A 99 -1.44 8.77 1.89
CA MET A 99 -0.88 7.86 0.90
C MET A 99 0.30 8.51 0.18
N GLU A 100 1.43 7.79 0.11
CA GLU A 100 2.64 8.22 -0.57
C GLU A 100 3.05 7.25 -1.68
N THR A 101 3.78 7.79 -2.65
CA THR A 101 4.45 7.04 -3.72
C THR A 101 5.85 7.63 -3.98
N PRO A 102 6.87 6.82 -4.34
CA PRO A 102 8.17 7.36 -4.72
C PRO A 102 8.09 8.13 -6.03
N THR A 103 8.84 9.24 -6.14
CA THR A 103 8.85 10.10 -7.34
C THR A 103 9.70 9.58 -8.48
N VAL A 104 10.63 8.68 -8.19
CA VAL A 104 11.52 8.10 -9.18
C VAL A 104 11.16 6.63 -9.30
N PHE A 105 10.61 6.28 -10.45
CA PHE A 105 10.58 4.91 -10.92
C PHE A 105 12.00 4.56 -11.36
N THR A 106 12.81 4.04 -10.45
CA THR A 106 14.07 3.39 -10.85
C THR A 106 13.70 2.19 -11.70
N ILE A 107 14.14 2.15 -12.96
CA ILE A 107 14.02 0.95 -13.80
C ILE A 107 15.41 0.31 -13.88
N PRO A 108 15.58 -0.96 -13.47
CA PRO A 108 14.57 -1.84 -12.87
C PRO A 108 14.24 -1.43 -11.42
N GLY A 109 12.98 -1.57 -11.04
CA GLY A 109 12.51 -1.26 -9.70
C GLY A 109 11.02 -1.55 -9.53
N GLU A 110 10.62 -1.61 -8.27
CA GLU A 110 9.28 -1.94 -7.80
C GLU A 110 8.56 -0.65 -7.44
N ALA A 111 7.35 -0.44 -7.96
CA ALA A 111 6.52 0.64 -7.46
C ALA A 111 5.98 0.26 -6.09
N ARG A 112 5.98 1.22 -5.17
CA ARG A 112 5.58 0.98 -3.77
C ARG A 112 4.64 2.08 -3.33
N VAL A 113 3.73 1.71 -2.44
CA VAL A 113 2.85 2.64 -1.75
C VAL A 113 3.17 2.59 -0.28
N ARG A 114 3.15 3.75 0.37
CA ARG A 114 3.20 3.87 1.81
C ARG A 114 1.95 4.55 2.31
N LEU A 115 1.31 3.97 3.32
CA LEU A 115 0.17 4.59 4.00
C LEU A 115 0.61 4.97 5.41
N HIS A 116 0.23 6.17 5.85
CA HIS A 116 0.30 6.59 7.24
C HIS A 116 -1.10 6.82 7.76
N PHE A 117 -1.42 6.24 8.90
CA PHE A 117 -2.73 6.37 9.55
C PHE A 117 -2.63 7.36 10.69
N LEU A 118 -3.54 8.32 10.74
CA LEU A 118 -3.65 9.35 11.76
C LEU A 118 -5.02 9.25 12.43
N ASP A 119 -5.09 9.52 13.73
CA ASP A 119 -6.39 9.74 14.41
C ASP A 119 -6.95 11.15 14.11
N GLU A 120 -8.13 11.42 14.66
CA GLU A 120 -8.88 12.69 14.53
C GLU A 120 -8.10 13.92 15.03
N GLU A 121 -7.10 13.73 15.91
CA GLU A 121 -6.22 14.80 16.38
C GLU A 121 -4.95 14.97 15.53
N GLY A 122 -4.77 14.16 14.49
CA GLY A 122 -3.60 14.16 13.63
C GLY A 122 -2.38 13.49 14.27
N LYS A 123 -2.57 12.65 15.29
CA LYS A 123 -1.49 11.84 15.86
C LYS A 123 -1.32 10.60 14.99
N HIS A 124 -0.08 10.37 14.59
CA HIS A 124 0.32 9.19 13.84
C HIS A 124 0.13 7.90 14.65
N LEU A 125 -0.66 6.98 14.10
CA LEU A 125 -0.98 5.67 14.67
C LEU A 125 0.02 4.62 14.19
N THR A 126 0.12 4.43 12.87
CA THR A 126 1.01 3.44 12.26
C THR A 126 1.30 3.78 10.79
N SER A 127 2.23 3.04 10.21
CA SER A 127 2.53 3.08 8.79
C SER A 127 2.69 1.68 8.23
N THR A 128 2.30 1.53 6.97
CA THR A 128 2.50 0.31 6.20
C THR A 128 3.04 0.69 4.84
N GLU A 129 3.97 -0.11 4.34
CA GLU A 129 4.59 0.07 3.05
C GLU A 129 4.53 -1.26 2.32
N PHE A 130 4.11 -1.21 1.06
CA PHE A 130 3.92 -2.42 0.29
C PHE A 130 4.08 -2.17 -1.20
N PRO A 131 4.42 -3.22 -1.96
CA PRO A 131 4.62 -3.10 -3.39
C PRO A 131 3.33 -3.11 -4.20
N LEU A 132 3.40 -2.50 -5.37
CA LEU A 132 2.41 -2.60 -6.46
C LEU A 132 2.95 -3.50 -7.59
N GLY A 133 3.93 -4.35 -7.30
CA GLY A 133 4.59 -5.21 -8.28
C GLY A 133 5.60 -4.52 -9.21
N TRP A 134 6.26 -5.35 -10.04
CA TRP A 134 7.37 -4.96 -10.90
C TRP A 134 6.86 -4.18 -12.11
N ARG A 135 7.50 -3.05 -12.46
CA ARG A 135 7.18 -2.24 -13.66
C ARG A 135 5.72 -1.75 -13.70
N THR A 136 5.08 -1.75 -12.54
CA THR A 136 3.78 -1.14 -12.36
C THR A 136 3.97 0.36 -12.16
N VAL A 137 3.23 1.17 -12.89
CA VAL A 137 3.18 2.62 -12.68
C VAL A 137 1.78 2.92 -12.15
N PRO A 138 1.64 3.34 -10.87
CA PRO A 138 0.37 3.83 -10.39
C PRO A 138 -0.05 5.02 -11.26
N MET A 139 -1.28 5.00 -11.75
CA MET A 139 -1.83 6.14 -12.47
C MET A 139 -2.06 7.30 -11.49
N LEU A 140 -2.34 8.51 -11.98
CA LEU A 140 -2.52 9.67 -11.09
C LEU A 140 -3.82 9.63 -10.27
N ASP A 141 -4.73 8.71 -10.58
CA ASP A 141 -6.06 8.57 -9.99
C ASP A 141 -6.04 7.48 -8.91
N VAL A 142 -6.80 7.66 -7.83
CA VAL A 142 -7.09 6.66 -6.80
C VAL A 142 -8.55 6.83 -6.46
N ARG A 143 -9.32 5.74 -6.46
CA ARG A 143 -10.76 5.81 -6.27
C ARG A 143 -11.19 5.12 -5.01
N PHE A 144 -12.10 5.77 -4.30
CA PHE A 144 -12.76 5.23 -3.12
C PHE A 144 -14.11 4.68 -3.53
N LEU A 145 -14.28 3.37 -3.38
CA LEU A 145 -15.46 2.65 -3.83
C LEU A 145 -16.16 2.09 -2.58
N PRO A 146 -17.27 2.69 -2.13
CA PRO A 146 -18.12 2.04 -1.15
C PRO A 146 -18.71 0.78 -1.81
N ASP A 147 -18.29 -0.40 -1.34
CA ASP A 147 -18.76 -1.67 -1.89
C ASP A 147 -19.55 -2.45 -0.83
N ASN A 148 -20.88 -2.37 -0.95
CA ASN A 148 -21.82 -3.11 -0.11
C ASN A 148 -21.58 -4.63 -0.12
N SER A 149 -20.98 -5.17 -1.18
CA SER A 149 -20.70 -6.61 -1.25
C SER A 149 -19.54 -7.00 -0.34
N THR A 150 -18.57 -6.12 -0.11
CA THR A 150 -17.46 -6.39 0.83
C THR A 150 -17.75 -5.94 2.25
N GLY A 151 -18.76 -5.07 2.43
CA GLY A 151 -19.05 -4.45 3.73
C GLY A 151 -17.96 -3.46 4.16
N SER A 152 -17.12 -3.01 3.23
CA SER A 152 -16.01 -2.08 3.46
C SER A 152 -15.93 -1.07 2.31
N THR A 153 -15.35 0.09 2.59
CA THR A 153 -14.82 0.96 1.55
C THR A 153 -13.58 0.29 0.94
N LEU A 154 -13.53 0.25 -0.38
CA LEU A 154 -12.37 -0.22 -1.14
C LEU A 154 -11.60 0.96 -1.72
N ILE A 155 -10.30 0.79 -1.84
CA ILE A 155 -9.45 1.64 -2.65
C ILE A 155 -9.12 0.90 -3.93
N GLU A 156 -9.50 1.48 -5.06
CA GLU A 156 -9.01 1.10 -6.38
C GLU A 156 -7.79 1.96 -6.70
N ILE A 157 -6.67 1.29 -6.97
CA ILE A 157 -5.48 1.89 -7.56
C ILE A 157 -5.42 1.43 -9.02
N PRO A 158 -5.77 2.32 -9.99
CA PRO A 158 -5.50 2.07 -11.38
C PRO A 158 -3.99 2.06 -11.60
N VAL A 159 -3.54 1.05 -12.31
CA VAL A 159 -2.12 0.83 -12.60
C VAL A 159 -1.92 0.63 -14.09
N GLN A 160 -0.75 1.02 -14.57
CA GLN A 160 -0.29 0.72 -15.91
C GLN A 160 0.99 -0.10 -15.79
N ARG A 161 0.98 -1.35 -16.24
CA ARG A 161 2.22 -2.10 -16.42
C ARG A 161 2.92 -1.66 -17.70
N SER A 162 4.21 -1.34 -17.60
CA SER A 162 5.04 -1.09 -18.78
C SER A 162 5.58 -2.41 -19.36
N GLY A 163 5.32 -2.68 -20.64
CA GLY A 163 5.84 -3.84 -21.38
C GLY A 163 4.78 -4.86 -21.78
N THR A 164 5.21 -6.07 -22.18
CA THR A 164 4.35 -7.18 -22.64
C THR A 164 3.76 -8.02 -21.50
N TRP A 165 4.06 -7.67 -20.26
CA TRP A 165 3.84 -8.52 -19.08
C TRP A 165 2.52 -8.22 -18.39
N GLY A 166 1.42 -8.67 -19.00
CA GLY A 166 0.12 -8.78 -18.35
C GLY A 166 -0.67 -7.49 -18.23
N GLY A 167 -1.92 -7.57 -18.69
CA GLY A 167 -2.89 -6.48 -18.72
C GLY A 167 -3.44 -6.07 -17.36
N LEU A 168 -2.66 -6.21 -16.27
CA LEU A 168 -3.05 -5.70 -14.95
C LEU A 168 -3.34 -4.20 -15.07
N ALA A 169 -4.56 -3.83 -14.71
CA ALA A 169 -5.04 -2.46 -14.84
C ALA A 169 -5.50 -1.90 -13.50
N ARG A 170 -5.93 -2.73 -12.56
CA ARG A 170 -6.52 -2.27 -11.29
C ARG A 170 -6.13 -3.19 -10.13
N GLU A 171 -5.82 -2.56 -9.01
CA GLU A 171 -5.59 -3.22 -7.74
C GLU A 171 -6.60 -2.71 -6.71
N TYR A 172 -7.20 -3.62 -5.94
CA TYR A 172 -8.23 -3.29 -4.97
C TYR A 172 -7.77 -3.63 -3.56
N TYR A 173 -7.84 -2.64 -2.68
CA TYR A 173 -7.44 -2.73 -1.29
C TYR A 173 -8.63 -2.48 -0.38
N ALA A 174 -8.75 -3.27 0.68
CA ALA A 174 -9.73 -3.07 1.74
C ALA A 174 -9.04 -2.69 3.05
N PHE A 175 -9.77 -2.02 3.94
CA PHE A 175 -9.29 -1.56 5.23
C PHE A 175 -10.05 -2.24 6.35
N LYS A 176 -9.31 -2.61 7.40
CA LYS A 176 -9.86 -3.04 8.69
C LYS A 176 -9.10 -2.31 9.77
N GLY A 177 -9.66 -1.16 10.17
CA GLY A 177 -8.94 -0.14 10.92
C GLY A 177 -7.66 0.26 10.20
N THR A 178 -6.53 0.22 10.91
CA THR A 178 -5.21 0.55 10.34
C THR A 178 -4.55 -0.57 9.51
N THR A 179 -5.25 -1.70 9.32
CA THR A 179 -4.76 -2.80 8.48
C THR A 179 -5.32 -2.67 7.07
N VAL A 180 -4.43 -2.55 6.09
CA VAL A 180 -4.76 -2.62 4.66
C VAL A 180 -4.53 -4.04 4.15
N THR A 181 -5.29 -4.45 3.16
CA THR A 181 -5.17 -5.79 2.56
C THR A 181 -5.52 -5.74 1.08
N LEU A 182 -4.70 -6.38 0.24
CA LEU A 182 -5.04 -6.63 -1.16
C LEU A 182 -6.14 -7.68 -1.23
N VAL A 183 -7.26 -7.31 -1.84
CA VAL A 183 -8.43 -8.20 -1.98
C VAL A 183 -8.66 -8.65 -3.41
N ARG A 184 -8.15 -7.92 -4.41
CA ARG A 184 -8.35 -8.26 -5.82
C ARG A 184 -7.37 -7.55 -6.75
N LEU A 185 -7.00 -8.24 -7.82
CA LEU A 185 -6.29 -7.69 -8.97
C LEU A 185 -7.16 -7.92 -10.21
N GLU A 186 -7.25 -6.93 -11.10
CA GLU A 186 -8.04 -7.04 -12.33
C GLU A 186 -7.28 -6.59 -13.57
N THR A 187 -7.61 -7.23 -14.70
CA THR A 187 -7.25 -6.73 -16.02
C THR A 187 -8.07 -5.49 -16.42
N ALA A 188 -7.72 -4.89 -17.56
CA ALA A 188 -8.50 -3.80 -18.16
C ALA A 188 -9.95 -4.23 -18.48
N GLU A 189 -10.15 -5.51 -18.81
CA GLU A 189 -11.45 -6.13 -19.09
C GLU A 189 -12.26 -6.44 -17.82
N GLY A 190 -11.65 -6.30 -16.64
CA GLY A 190 -12.27 -6.61 -15.34
C GLY A 190 -12.24 -8.09 -14.97
N GLU A 191 -11.37 -8.86 -15.61
CA GLU A 191 -11.10 -10.25 -15.25
C GLU A 191 -10.17 -10.29 -14.05
N ILE A 192 -10.46 -11.18 -13.09
CA ILE A 192 -9.61 -11.35 -11.92
C ILE A 192 -8.29 -12.04 -12.30
N VAL A 193 -7.17 -11.56 -11.75
CA VAL A 193 -5.85 -12.17 -11.91
C VAL A 193 -5.25 -12.56 -10.56
N ARG A 194 -4.31 -13.50 -10.58
CA ARG A 194 -3.59 -13.96 -9.38
C ARG A 194 -2.57 -12.93 -8.93
N ASN A 195 -2.32 -12.88 -7.63
CA ASN A 195 -1.11 -12.25 -7.11
C ASN A 195 0.09 -13.18 -7.38
N ILE A 196 1.26 -12.61 -7.67
CA ILE A 196 2.49 -13.35 -7.94
C ILE A 196 3.40 -13.22 -6.73
N TYR A 197 3.53 -14.27 -5.94
CA TYR A 197 4.40 -14.27 -4.76
C TYR A 197 5.83 -14.74 -5.08
N THR A 198 6.05 -15.22 -6.31
CA THR A 198 7.36 -15.64 -6.81
C THR A 198 8.20 -14.47 -7.31
N GLY A 199 9.51 -14.51 -7.06
CA GLY A 199 10.43 -13.48 -7.55
C GLY A 199 10.41 -12.19 -6.73
N SER A 200 11.58 -11.56 -6.62
CA SER A 200 11.70 -10.28 -5.91
C SER A 200 10.96 -9.20 -6.69
N GLY A 201 9.97 -8.58 -6.06
CA GLY A 201 9.28 -7.43 -6.60
C GLY A 201 8.04 -7.72 -7.44
N ALA A 202 7.65 -8.98 -7.62
CA ALA A 202 6.45 -9.33 -8.38
C ALA A 202 5.16 -9.22 -7.56
N SER A 203 5.26 -9.40 -6.24
CA SER A 203 4.09 -9.39 -5.35
C SER A 203 3.43 -8.03 -5.27
N HIS A 204 2.11 -8.06 -5.19
CA HIS A 204 1.28 -6.90 -4.94
C HIS A 204 0.75 -6.95 -3.51
N GLY A 205 0.65 -5.78 -2.90
CA GLY A 205 0.02 -5.57 -1.61
C GLY A 205 0.87 -5.91 -0.38
N PRO A 206 0.32 -5.66 0.82
CA PRO A 206 1.03 -5.84 2.09
C PRO A 206 1.48 -7.29 2.33
N PRO A 207 2.49 -7.49 3.21
CA PRO A 207 2.89 -8.82 3.63
C PRO A 207 1.72 -9.65 4.14
N VAL A 208 1.66 -10.91 3.71
CA VAL A 208 0.64 -11.85 4.18
C VAL A 208 0.91 -12.16 5.66
N PRO A 209 -0.09 -12.02 6.54
CA PRO A 209 0.13 -12.26 7.97
C PRO A 209 0.43 -13.75 8.22
N PRO A 210 1.41 -14.07 9.08
CA PRO A 210 1.72 -15.45 9.42
C PRO A 210 0.53 -16.08 10.15
N ARG A 211 0.04 -17.21 9.66
CA ARG A 211 -1.12 -17.94 10.18
C ARG A 211 -0.87 -19.44 10.11
N SER A 212 -1.48 -20.20 11.00
CA SER A 212 -1.53 -21.65 10.87
C SER A 212 -2.55 -22.07 9.82
N ALA A 213 -2.48 -23.32 9.37
CA ALA A 213 -3.42 -23.86 8.37
C ALA A 213 -4.87 -23.78 8.87
N ASP A 214 -5.10 -24.01 10.17
CA ASP A 214 -6.43 -23.88 10.76
C ASP A 214 -6.90 -22.43 10.84
N LYS A 215 -6.00 -21.46 11.09
CA LYS A 215 -6.34 -20.03 11.03
C LYS A 215 -6.67 -19.56 9.61
N TRP A 216 -6.03 -20.13 8.60
CA TRP A 216 -6.43 -19.88 7.21
C TRP A 216 -7.79 -20.47 6.88
N LYS A 217 -8.07 -21.71 7.33
CA LYS A 217 -9.39 -22.32 7.19
C LYS A 217 -10.48 -21.50 7.90
N GLU A 218 -10.22 -21.05 9.14
CA GLU A 218 -11.11 -20.16 9.87
C GLU A 218 -11.42 -18.88 9.07
N ALA A 219 -10.39 -18.27 8.47
CA ALA A 219 -10.56 -17.06 7.65
C ALA A 219 -11.46 -17.30 6.41
N LEU A 220 -11.35 -18.47 5.77
CA LEU A 220 -12.23 -18.85 4.65
C LEU A 220 -13.70 -19.09 5.07
N THR A 221 -13.96 -19.29 6.37
CA THR A 221 -15.31 -19.38 6.95
C THR A 221 -15.77 -18.12 7.66
N SER A 222 -14.97 -17.06 7.64
CA SER A 222 -15.28 -15.81 8.32
C SER A 222 -16.55 -15.16 7.74
N GLU A 223 -17.33 -14.50 8.60
CA GLU A 223 -18.43 -13.62 8.18
C GLU A 223 -17.91 -12.31 7.58
N ASP A 224 -16.64 -11.97 7.87
CA ASP A 224 -15.95 -10.82 7.28
C ASP A 224 -15.49 -11.14 5.85
N THR A 225 -16.17 -10.54 4.86
CA THR A 225 -15.85 -10.72 3.44
C THR A 225 -14.40 -10.35 3.11
N VAL A 226 -13.82 -9.34 3.75
CA VAL A 226 -12.43 -8.92 3.50
C VAL A 226 -11.46 -10.02 3.95
N GLU A 227 -11.75 -10.70 5.06
CA GLU A 227 -10.94 -11.86 5.51
C GLU A 227 -11.01 -13.03 4.55
N VAL A 228 -12.22 -13.33 4.02
CA VAL A 228 -12.41 -14.39 3.04
C VAL A 228 -11.64 -14.06 1.75
N LEU A 229 -11.76 -12.82 1.25
CA LEU A 229 -11.05 -12.39 0.04
C LEU A 229 -9.53 -12.39 0.22
N ARG A 230 -9.03 -11.97 1.38
CA ARG A 230 -7.59 -12.07 1.70
C ARG A 230 -7.11 -13.51 1.61
N ALA A 231 -7.84 -14.43 2.25
CA ALA A 231 -7.48 -15.84 2.27
C ALA A 231 -7.52 -16.45 0.86
N LEU A 232 -8.53 -16.12 0.05
CA LEU A 232 -8.62 -16.58 -1.34
C LEU A 232 -7.55 -15.97 -2.24
N ASN A 233 -7.20 -14.68 -2.08
CA ASN A 233 -6.15 -14.02 -2.86
C ASN A 233 -4.77 -14.64 -2.58
N TRP A 234 -4.47 -14.96 -1.31
CA TRP A 234 -3.26 -15.71 -0.98
C TRP A 234 -3.34 -17.15 -1.50
N LEU A 235 -4.42 -17.89 -1.21
CA LEU A 235 -4.56 -19.30 -1.61
C LEU A 235 -4.58 -19.49 -3.14
N SER A 236 -5.01 -18.49 -3.91
CA SER A 236 -4.99 -18.52 -5.38
C SER A 236 -3.74 -17.88 -5.99
N GLY A 237 -2.77 -17.41 -5.20
CA GLY A 237 -1.54 -16.83 -5.71
C GLY A 237 -0.70 -17.76 -6.58
N SER A 238 0.17 -17.21 -7.41
CA SER A 238 1.29 -17.96 -7.98
C SER A 238 2.41 -18.01 -6.94
N HIS A 239 2.74 -19.22 -6.49
CA HIS A 239 3.80 -19.51 -5.51
C HIS A 239 4.89 -20.34 -6.18
N SER A 240 6.09 -20.36 -5.62
CA SER A 240 7.20 -21.09 -6.23
C SER A 240 6.98 -22.59 -6.03
N ASP A 241 7.50 -23.42 -6.93
CA ASP A 241 7.42 -24.87 -6.76
C ASP A 241 8.46 -25.36 -5.73
N THR A 242 8.12 -26.40 -4.97
CA THR A 242 9.02 -26.99 -3.96
C THR A 242 10.18 -27.80 -4.53
N ASP A 243 10.14 -28.14 -5.82
CA ASP A 243 11.10 -29.02 -6.49
C ASP A 243 12.35 -28.31 -7.02
N GLU A 244 12.42 -26.97 -6.97
CA GLU A 244 13.60 -26.23 -7.39
C GLU A 244 14.70 -26.28 -6.32
N GLU A 245 15.61 -27.27 -6.44
CA GLU A 245 16.88 -27.39 -5.68
C GLU A 245 17.77 -26.12 -5.74
N GLU A 246 17.45 -25.12 -6.57
CA GLU A 246 18.16 -23.84 -6.69
C GLU A 246 17.66 -22.71 -5.75
N THR A 247 16.68 -22.98 -4.88
CA THR A 247 15.99 -21.94 -4.09
C THR A 247 16.85 -21.20 -3.06
N ASP A 248 18.00 -21.72 -2.63
CA ASP A 248 18.82 -21.05 -1.59
C ASP A 248 19.63 -19.84 -2.11
N ALA A 249 19.99 -19.79 -3.40
CA ALA A 249 20.76 -18.68 -3.96
C ALA A 249 19.87 -17.54 -4.52
N ARG A 250 18.59 -17.83 -4.75
CA ARG A 250 17.62 -16.94 -5.38
C ARG A 250 16.35 -16.71 -4.59
N ALA A 251 16.22 -17.27 -3.38
CA ALA A 251 15.11 -17.04 -2.45
C ALA A 251 14.65 -15.59 -2.57
N SER A 252 13.54 -15.39 -3.27
CA SER A 252 12.98 -14.06 -3.44
C SER A 252 12.68 -13.55 -2.05
N ALA A 253 12.95 -12.28 -1.78
CA ALA A 253 12.74 -11.71 -0.44
C ALA A 253 11.27 -11.79 0.06
N VAL A 254 10.35 -12.31 -0.75
CA VAL A 254 8.91 -12.33 -0.52
C VAL A 254 8.43 -13.65 0.10
N GLU A 255 8.87 -14.82 -0.38
CA GLU A 255 8.45 -16.13 0.14
C GLU A 255 9.65 -17.01 0.45
N ASN A 256 9.60 -17.69 1.59
CA ASN A 256 10.55 -18.75 1.92
C ASN A 256 9.94 -20.14 1.69
N LEU A 257 10.78 -21.18 1.72
CA LEU A 257 10.35 -22.57 1.52
C LEU A 257 9.27 -23.03 2.51
N ALA A 258 9.23 -22.47 3.72
CA ALA A 258 8.18 -22.79 4.68
C ALA A 258 6.83 -22.22 4.25
N ASP A 259 6.79 -21.00 3.69
CA ASP A 259 5.57 -20.38 3.17
C ASP A 259 5.00 -21.17 2.00
N ILE A 260 5.88 -21.59 1.07
CA ILE A 260 5.51 -22.42 -0.09
C ILE A 260 4.90 -23.75 0.36
N ARG A 261 5.60 -24.50 1.22
CA ARG A 261 5.09 -25.76 1.76
C ARG A 261 3.78 -25.56 2.53
N HIS A 262 3.63 -24.41 3.18
CA HIS A 262 2.43 -24.08 3.93
C HIS A 262 1.22 -23.91 3.01
N VAL A 263 1.35 -23.17 1.90
CA VAL A 263 0.26 -23.00 0.95
C VAL A 263 -0.07 -24.30 0.21
N GLU A 264 0.94 -25.09 -0.19
CA GLU A 264 0.74 -26.39 -0.82
C GLU A 264 -0.01 -27.36 0.10
N ALA A 265 0.43 -27.47 1.37
CA ALA A 265 -0.23 -28.31 2.35
C ALA A 265 -1.68 -27.88 2.59
N LEU A 266 -1.96 -26.58 2.61
CA LEU A 266 -3.31 -26.05 2.75
C LEU A 266 -4.17 -26.33 1.51
N ARG A 267 -3.62 -26.19 0.30
CA ARG A 267 -4.31 -26.53 -0.97
C ARG A 267 -4.63 -28.02 -1.07
N GLY A 268 -3.79 -28.89 -0.50
CA GLY A 268 -4.00 -30.34 -0.49
C GLY A 268 -5.03 -30.83 0.55
N ARG A 269 -5.48 -29.98 1.48
CA ARG A 269 -6.44 -30.36 2.52
C ARG A 269 -7.86 -30.50 1.96
N GLU A 270 -8.44 -31.69 2.10
CA GLU A 270 -9.79 -32.00 1.61
C GLU A 270 -10.87 -31.07 2.20
N ASP A 271 -10.75 -30.72 3.48
CA ASP A 271 -11.70 -29.83 4.15
C ASP A 271 -11.64 -28.38 3.64
N VAL A 272 -10.45 -27.91 3.23
CA VAL A 272 -10.25 -26.61 2.59
C VAL A 272 -10.79 -26.64 1.15
N LEU A 273 -10.50 -27.67 0.38
CA LEU A 273 -10.99 -27.80 -1.00
C LEU A 273 -12.53 -27.78 -1.06
N LYS A 274 -13.21 -28.54 -0.19
CA LYS A 274 -14.67 -28.52 -0.07
C LYS A 274 -15.22 -27.13 0.29
N LEU A 275 -14.49 -26.41 1.16
CA LEU A 275 -14.86 -25.05 1.54
C LEU A 275 -14.73 -24.08 0.36
N VAL A 276 -13.61 -24.11 -0.36
CA VAL A 276 -13.38 -23.28 -1.54
C VAL A 276 -14.38 -23.61 -2.64
N GLU A 277 -14.69 -24.89 -2.88
CA GLU A 277 -15.74 -25.30 -3.82
C GLU A 277 -17.10 -24.70 -3.46
N ARG A 278 -17.46 -24.68 -2.17
CA ARG A 278 -18.67 -24.00 -1.72
C ARG A 278 -18.62 -22.49 -1.99
N LEU A 279 -17.46 -21.85 -1.79
CA LEU A 279 -17.27 -20.42 -2.04
C LEU A 279 -17.40 -20.05 -3.53
N THR A 280 -17.11 -20.96 -4.47
CA THR A 280 -17.41 -20.78 -5.91
C THR A 280 -18.91 -20.65 -6.21
N LYS A 281 -19.78 -20.96 -5.25
CA LYS A 281 -21.24 -20.82 -5.36
C LYS A 281 -21.76 -19.63 -4.55
N SER A 282 -20.86 -18.80 -4.00
CA SER A 282 -21.23 -17.61 -3.24
C SER A 282 -22.07 -16.65 -4.10
N PRO A 283 -23.13 -16.03 -3.54
CA PRO A 283 -23.85 -14.97 -4.24
C PRO A 283 -22.96 -13.74 -4.44
N ASN A 284 -21.96 -13.53 -3.57
CA ASN A 284 -20.98 -12.45 -3.72
C ASN A 284 -20.02 -12.77 -4.88
N ARG A 285 -20.03 -11.91 -5.91
CA ARG A 285 -19.18 -12.03 -7.11
C ARG A 285 -17.69 -12.10 -6.77
N TRP A 286 -17.21 -11.25 -5.86
CA TRP A 286 -15.80 -11.18 -5.49
C TRP A 286 -15.31 -12.52 -4.93
N ILE A 287 -16.05 -13.06 -3.96
CA ILE A 287 -15.73 -14.36 -3.33
C ILE A 287 -15.79 -15.48 -4.37
N ARG A 288 -16.84 -15.50 -5.19
CA ARG A 288 -17.04 -16.55 -6.19
C ARG A 288 -15.90 -16.62 -7.20
N GLU A 289 -15.49 -15.48 -7.75
CA GLU A 289 -14.42 -15.40 -8.74
C GLU A 289 -13.04 -15.70 -8.13
N ALA A 290 -12.75 -15.17 -6.94
CA ALA A 290 -11.51 -15.46 -6.23
C ALA A 290 -11.39 -16.96 -5.85
N ALA A 291 -12.49 -17.58 -5.45
CA ALA A 291 -12.53 -19.02 -5.18
C ALA A 291 -12.35 -19.86 -6.46
N ALA A 292 -12.91 -19.44 -7.58
CA ALA A 292 -12.73 -20.13 -8.85
C ALA A 292 -11.25 -20.15 -9.31
N LEU A 293 -10.49 -19.08 -9.02
CA LEU A 293 -9.05 -19.05 -9.32
C LEU A 293 -8.27 -20.14 -8.60
N VAL A 294 -8.66 -20.57 -7.40
CA VAL A 294 -7.93 -21.63 -6.67
C VAL A 294 -7.88 -22.94 -7.47
N PHE A 295 -8.91 -23.23 -8.30
CA PHE A 295 -8.99 -24.46 -9.10
C PHE A 295 -8.43 -24.33 -10.52
N LYS A 296 -8.20 -23.10 -11.00
CA LYS A 296 -7.62 -22.90 -12.32
C LYS A 296 -6.14 -23.32 -12.27
N PRO A 297 -5.61 -24.09 -13.23
CA PRO A 297 -4.18 -24.33 -13.32
C PRO A 297 -3.42 -23.01 -13.50
N ILE A 298 -2.20 -22.93 -12.98
CA ILE A 298 -1.26 -21.88 -13.39
C ILE A 298 -0.84 -22.26 -14.81
N SER A 299 -1.22 -21.45 -15.81
CA SER A 299 -0.80 -21.68 -17.19
C SER A 299 0.52 -20.96 -17.44
N ASP A 300 1.42 -21.57 -18.22
CA ASP A 300 2.66 -20.93 -18.68
C ASP A 300 2.39 -19.63 -19.49
N ASP A 301 1.18 -19.51 -20.03
CA ASP A 301 0.70 -18.33 -20.76
C ASP A 301 0.20 -17.20 -19.83
N GLU A 302 0.07 -17.44 -18.52
CA GLU A 302 -0.22 -16.34 -17.59
C GLU A 302 1.04 -15.47 -17.48
N PRO A 303 0.94 -14.15 -17.73
CA PRO A 303 2.09 -13.28 -17.77
C PRO A 303 2.74 -13.18 -16.39
N HIS A 304 3.84 -13.90 -16.23
CA HIS A 304 4.73 -13.87 -15.06
C HIS A 304 5.42 -12.50 -14.92
#